data_AF-A0A963EQY0-F1
#
_entry.id   AF-A0A963EQY0-F1
#
_cell.length_a   1.000
_cell.length_b   1.000
_cell.length_c   1.000
_cell.angle_alpha   90.00
_cell.angle_beta   90.00
_cell.angle_gamma   90.00
#
_symmetry.space_group_name_H-M   'P 1'
#
loop_
_entity.id
_entity.type
_entity.pdbx_description
1 polymer ?
#
loop_
_entity_poly.entity_id
_entity_poly.type
_entity_poly.pdbx_seq_one_letter_code
_entity_poly.pdbx_strand_id
1 'polypeptide(L)'
;LKAADIADRFGATPLDPADDPAIVGPNGIFTEAEFSANDRDGQEFRKTASVMKLVMNGFAGAACIEMGGYDYHGGKRAEGEVKDERAGRCMGACIEYAARVGVPLMLYVFSDGSLSSNGAIDNSPAGRGKGEWVSDNSSTAAAFFMVYNPNGRAALRGGTPEEQAMHQQIGYMDAGASVQRAATPAANNVNLLVNTVVLNYMALHGDEGMFANVIPNHGLGDSSLRDAMTAFDAIVAGTIGPLNPG
;
A
#
# COMPACT_ATOMS: atom_id res chain seq x y z
N LEU A 1 5.30 -34.65 -8.10
CA LEU A 1 6.20 -33.72 -7.37
C LEU A 1 5.58 -32.36 -7.01
N LYS A 2 4.43 -31.93 -7.55
CA LYS A 2 3.81 -30.61 -7.21
C LYS A 2 2.78 -30.60 -6.07
N ALA A 3 2.00 -31.67 -5.88
CA ALA A 3 0.96 -31.69 -4.84
C ALA A 3 1.50 -32.10 -3.45
N ALA A 4 2.49 -33.00 -3.42
CA ALA A 4 3.12 -33.44 -2.18
C ALA A 4 3.98 -32.33 -1.54
N ASP A 5 4.71 -31.52 -2.32
CA ASP A 5 5.51 -30.40 -1.80
C ASP A 5 4.64 -29.26 -1.25
N ILE A 6 3.48 -29.00 -1.86
CA ILE A 6 2.49 -28.05 -1.33
C ILE A 6 1.84 -28.59 -0.04
N ALA A 7 1.49 -29.87 0.01
CA ALA A 7 0.92 -30.50 1.20
C ALA A 7 1.93 -30.60 2.36
N ASP A 8 3.21 -30.85 2.07
CA ASP A 8 4.28 -30.96 3.08
C ASP A 8 4.71 -29.58 3.61
N ARG A 9 4.66 -28.52 2.76
CA ARG A 9 4.99 -27.14 3.17
C ARG A 9 3.85 -26.37 3.84
N PHE A 10 2.59 -26.71 3.54
CA PHE A 10 1.43 -25.91 3.92
C PHE A 10 0.27 -26.70 4.55
N GLY A 11 0.34 -28.04 4.60
CA GLY A 11 -0.77 -28.88 5.08
C GLY A 11 -1.02 -28.83 6.59
N ALA A 12 -0.07 -28.32 7.38
CA ALA A 12 -0.16 -28.21 8.84
C ALA A 12 -0.30 -26.77 9.35
N THR A 13 -0.15 -25.75 8.50
CA THR A 13 -0.17 -24.35 8.93
C THR A 13 -1.61 -23.85 9.03
N PRO A 14 -2.05 -23.27 10.17
CA PRO A 14 -3.35 -22.64 10.29
C PRO A 14 -3.47 -21.51 9.26
N LEU A 15 -4.28 -21.68 8.22
CA LEU A 15 -4.55 -20.66 7.21
C LEU A 15 -5.62 -19.66 7.68
N ASP A 16 -6.49 -20.09 8.59
CA ASP A 16 -7.51 -19.23 9.13
C ASP A 16 -6.86 -18.10 9.96
N PRO A 17 -7.08 -16.82 9.61
CA PRO A 17 -6.62 -15.72 10.44
C PRO A 17 -7.31 -15.65 11.80
N ALA A 18 -8.51 -16.24 11.98
CA ALA A 18 -9.22 -16.25 13.26
C ALA A 18 -8.52 -17.09 14.33
N ASP A 19 -7.80 -18.14 13.90
CA ASP A 19 -7.04 -19.04 14.77
C ASP A 19 -5.63 -18.49 15.09
N ASP A 20 -5.26 -17.33 14.54
CA ASP A 20 -3.94 -16.75 14.70
C ASP A 20 -3.91 -15.74 15.86
N PRO A 21 -3.25 -16.04 16.99
CA PRO A 21 -3.21 -15.15 18.14
C PRO A 21 -2.43 -13.84 17.87
N ALA A 22 -1.62 -13.78 16.81
CA ALA A 22 -1.00 -12.54 16.37
C ALA A 22 -2.00 -11.63 15.64
N ILE A 23 -3.09 -12.16 15.10
CA ILE A 23 -4.10 -11.42 14.35
C ILE A 23 -5.35 -11.17 15.21
N VAL A 24 -5.90 -12.19 15.86
CA VAL A 24 -7.15 -12.11 16.62
C VAL A 24 -6.92 -12.58 18.06
N GLY A 25 -7.45 -11.83 19.03
CA GLY A 25 -7.46 -12.22 20.44
C GLY A 25 -7.04 -11.10 21.38
N PRO A 26 -6.80 -11.39 22.67
CA PRO A 26 -6.50 -10.36 23.69
C PRO A 26 -5.27 -9.50 23.37
N ASN A 27 -4.29 -10.08 22.68
CA ASN A 27 -3.07 -9.40 22.23
C ASN A 27 -3.00 -9.30 20.70
N GLY A 28 -4.08 -9.66 19.99
CA GLY A 28 -4.16 -9.65 18.53
C GLY A 28 -4.17 -8.23 17.96
N ILE A 29 -4.06 -8.13 16.65
CA ILE A 29 -4.26 -6.85 15.92
C ILE A 29 -5.73 -6.41 16.05
N PHE A 30 -6.64 -7.38 15.97
CA PHE A 30 -8.07 -7.18 16.15
C PHE A 30 -8.55 -7.90 17.40
N THR A 31 -9.47 -7.28 18.13
CA THR A 31 -10.23 -7.98 19.16
C THR A 31 -11.19 -8.99 18.52
N GLU A 32 -11.58 -10.02 19.27
CA GLU A 32 -12.61 -10.97 18.81
C GLU A 32 -13.92 -10.28 18.43
N ALA A 33 -14.29 -9.22 19.15
CA ALA A 33 -15.51 -8.45 18.90
C ALA A 33 -15.45 -7.71 17.56
N GLU A 34 -14.34 -7.03 17.28
CA GLU A 34 -14.14 -6.34 15.99
C GLU A 34 -14.06 -7.33 14.83
N PHE A 35 -13.35 -8.44 15.04
CA PHE A 35 -13.14 -9.43 13.98
C PHE A 35 -14.40 -10.22 13.65
N SER A 36 -15.28 -10.47 14.62
CA SER A 36 -16.54 -11.22 14.42
C SER A 36 -17.75 -10.32 14.12
N ALA A 37 -17.59 -8.99 14.19
CA ALA A 37 -18.65 -8.05 13.89
C ALA A 37 -19.21 -8.28 12.47
N ASN A 38 -20.53 -8.32 12.35
CA ASN A 38 -21.21 -8.50 11.06
C ASN A 38 -21.54 -7.17 10.37
N ASP A 39 -20.70 -6.16 10.60
CA ASP A 39 -20.77 -4.86 9.94
C ASP A 39 -19.68 -4.75 8.86
N ARG A 40 -19.57 -3.56 8.25
CA ARG A 40 -18.59 -3.31 7.20
C ARG A 40 -17.16 -3.35 7.73
N ASP A 41 -16.91 -2.90 8.95
CA ASP A 41 -15.58 -2.91 9.56
C ASP A 41 -15.09 -4.35 9.75
N GLY A 42 -15.90 -5.20 10.40
CA GLY A 42 -15.55 -6.61 10.60
C GLY A 42 -15.37 -7.36 9.28
N GLN A 43 -16.16 -7.07 8.24
CA GLN A 43 -15.97 -7.67 6.90
C GLN A 43 -14.63 -7.26 6.27
N GLU A 44 -14.26 -5.98 6.33
CA GLU A 44 -12.98 -5.49 5.82
C GLU A 44 -11.79 -6.04 6.63
N PHE A 45 -11.90 -6.11 7.96
CA PHE A 45 -10.85 -6.68 8.81
C PHE A 45 -10.60 -8.16 8.52
N ARG A 46 -11.65 -8.97 8.37
CA ARG A 46 -11.51 -10.39 7.99
C ARG A 46 -10.84 -10.56 6.63
N LYS A 47 -11.24 -9.74 5.64
CA LYS A 47 -10.62 -9.76 4.30
C LYS A 47 -9.15 -9.36 4.36
N THR A 48 -8.83 -8.26 5.04
CA THR A 48 -7.45 -7.81 5.23
C THR A 48 -6.60 -8.86 5.93
N ALA A 49 -7.12 -9.45 7.01
CA ALA A 49 -6.42 -10.47 7.78
C ALA A 49 -6.08 -11.71 6.95
N SER A 50 -7.04 -12.21 6.15
CA SER A 50 -6.82 -13.34 5.24
C SER A 50 -5.72 -13.01 4.23
N VAL A 51 -5.76 -11.84 3.61
CA VAL A 51 -4.80 -11.48 2.56
C VAL A 51 -3.41 -11.21 3.13
N MET A 52 -3.30 -10.44 4.22
CA MET A 52 -2.00 -10.12 4.82
C MET A 52 -1.30 -11.39 5.32
N LYS A 53 -2.05 -12.33 5.92
CA LYS A 53 -1.52 -13.62 6.37
C LYS A 53 -0.99 -14.46 5.22
N LEU A 54 -1.77 -14.58 4.14
CA LEU A 54 -1.34 -15.33 2.95
C LEU A 54 -0.06 -14.77 2.33
N VAL A 55 0.05 -13.44 2.23
CA VAL A 55 1.23 -12.81 1.64
C VAL A 55 2.44 -12.93 2.56
N MET A 56 2.32 -12.50 3.82
CA MET A 56 3.47 -12.35 4.72
C MET A 56 4.01 -13.68 5.23
N ASN A 57 3.19 -14.73 5.27
CA ASN A 57 3.67 -16.09 5.59
C ASN A 57 4.20 -16.82 4.33
N GLY A 58 4.15 -16.19 3.15
CA GLY A 58 4.72 -16.73 1.92
C GLY A 58 3.85 -17.73 1.15
N PHE A 59 2.53 -17.75 1.41
CA PHE A 59 1.57 -18.53 0.61
C PHE A 59 1.22 -17.83 -0.72
N ALA A 60 1.42 -16.51 -0.80
CA ALA A 60 1.26 -15.71 -2.01
C ALA A 60 2.41 -14.70 -2.14
N GLY A 61 2.91 -14.47 -3.37
CA GLY A 61 4.02 -13.52 -3.60
C GLY A 61 3.60 -12.05 -3.56
N ALA A 62 2.33 -11.76 -3.85
CA ALA A 62 1.71 -10.45 -3.73
C ALA A 62 0.18 -10.63 -3.73
N ALA A 63 -0.57 -9.63 -3.25
CA ALA A 63 -2.01 -9.64 -3.31
C ALA A 63 -2.58 -8.21 -3.32
N CYS A 64 -3.86 -8.09 -3.67
CA CYS A 64 -4.62 -6.85 -3.62
C CYS A 64 -5.76 -6.99 -2.62
N ILE A 65 -5.94 -6.00 -1.75
CA ILE A 65 -7.13 -5.86 -0.89
C ILE A 65 -7.98 -4.75 -1.49
N GLU A 66 -9.04 -5.13 -2.19
CA GLU A 66 -10.00 -4.17 -2.76
C GLU A 66 -11.03 -3.78 -1.70
N MET A 67 -11.24 -2.49 -1.46
CA MET A 67 -12.27 -2.00 -0.55
C MET A 67 -13.34 -1.23 -1.32
N GLY A 68 -14.56 -1.76 -1.33
CA GLY A 68 -15.67 -1.17 -2.07
C GLY A 68 -16.40 -0.05 -1.33
N GLY A 69 -17.11 0.79 -2.09
CA GLY A 69 -17.97 1.85 -1.56
C GLY A 69 -17.23 3.12 -1.16
N TYR A 70 -16.05 3.37 -1.74
CA TYR A 70 -15.24 4.58 -1.56
C TYR A 70 -15.63 5.70 -2.56
N ASP A 71 -16.78 5.58 -3.20
CA ASP A 71 -17.43 6.69 -3.89
C ASP A 71 -17.92 7.72 -2.86
N TYR A 72 -17.38 8.92 -2.95
CA TYR A 72 -17.63 10.04 -2.05
C TYR A 72 -18.41 11.18 -2.71
N HIS A 73 -18.76 11.11 -4.00
CA HIS A 73 -19.22 12.25 -4.81
C HIS A 73 -20.69 12.66 -4.53
N GLY A 74 -21.09 12.76 -3.25
CA GLY A 74 -22.47 13.01 -2.79
C GLY A 74 -22.60 13.96 -1.60
N GLY A 75 -21.57 14.73 -1.26
CA GLY A 75 -21.64 15.83 -0.28
C GLY A 75 -21.46 15.43 1.18
N LYS A 76 -20.88 14.28 1.50
CA LYS A 76 -20.80 13.80 2.89
C LYS A 76 -19.38 13.53 3.34
N ARG A 77 -18.69 14.58 3.79
CA ARG A 77 -17.31 14.50 4.31
C ARG A 77 -17.21 13.44 5.42
N ALA A 78 -18.15 13.48 6.37
CA ALA A 78 -18.23 12.51 7.46
C ALA A 78 -18.18 11.04 7.00
N GLU A 79 -18.90 10.67 5.94
CA GLU A 79 -18.97 9.28 5.50
C GLU A 79 -17.64 8.77 4.95
N GLY A 80 -16.96 9.59 4.15
CA GLY A 80 -15.64 9.22 3.63
C GLY A 80 -14.57 9.24 4.70
N GLU A 81 -14.64 10.11 5.71
CA GLU A 81 -13.66 10.08 6.82
C GLU A 81 -13.73 8.78 7.62
N VAL A 82 -14.94 8.22 7.83
CA VAL A 82 -15.12 6.91 8.46
C VAL A 82 -14.58 5.78 7.57
N LYS A 83 -14.72 5.90 6.25
CA LYS A 83 -14.18 4.94 5.29
C LYS A 83 -12.65 5.02 5.22
N ASP A 84 -12.08 6.22 5.14
CA ASP A 84 -10.63 6.47 5.16
C ASP A 84 -10.00 5.96 6.47
N GLU A 85 -10.67 6.15 7.62
CA GLU A 85 -10.23 5.58 8.89
C GLU A 85 -10.21 4.04 8.85
N ARG A 86 -11.26 3.41 8.30
CA ARG A 86 -11.29 1.95 8.11
C ARG A 86 -10.14 1.47 7.21
N ALA A 87 -9.91 2.12 6.07
CA ALA A 87 -8.77 1.81 5.21
C ALA A 87 -7.45 1.97 5.97
N GLY A 88 -7.30 3.05 6.74
CA GLY A 88 -6.16 3.32 7.62
C GLY A 88 -5.89 2.19 8.61
N ARG A 89 -6.93 1.72 9.30
CA ARG A 89 -6.85 0.59 10.24
C ARG A 89 -6.39 -0.69 9.55
N CYS A 90 -6.88 -0.97 8.35
CA CYS A 90 -6.47 -2.14 7.57
C CYS A 90 -5.02 -2.04 7.07
N MET A 91 -4.59 -0.86 6.61
CA MET A 91 -3.19 -0.61 6.24
C MET A 91 -2.26 -0.78 7.45
N GLY A 92 -2.67 -0.26 8.60
CA GLY A 92 -1.98 -0.43 9.88
C GLY A 92 -1.89 -1.90 10.30
N ALA A 93 -2.96 -2.67 10.12
CA ALA A 93 -2.98 -4.10 10.40
C ALA A 93 -1.94 -4.86 9.55
N CYS A 94 -1.82 -4.55 8.25
CA CYS A 94 -0.78 -5.12 7.41
C CYS A 94 0.64 -4.81 7.93
N ILE A 95 0.90 -3.55 8.30
CA ILE A 95 2.22 -3.14 8.82
C ILE A 95 2.52 -3.82 10.16
N GLU A 96 1.54 -3.87 11.06
CA GLU A 96 1.67 -4.51 12.37
C GLU A 96 1.88 -6.03 12.23
N TYR A 97 1.15 -6.70 11.33
CA TYR A 97 1.35 -8.12 11.09
C TYR A 97 2.74 -8.40 10.51
N ALA A 98 3.20 -7.58 9.56
CA ALA A 98 4.57 -7.66 9.03
C ALA A 98 5.62 -7.53 10.14
N ALA A 99 5.39 -6.64 11.11
CA ALA A 99 6.24 -6.47 12.27
C ALA A 99 6.25 -7.68 13.20
N ARG A 100 5.07 -8.26 13.47
CA ARG A 100 4.93 -9.45 14.33
C ARG A 100 5.61 -10.70 13.74
N VAL A 101 5.56 -10.87 12.43
CA VAL A 101 6.19 -12.01 11.75
C VAL A 101 7.62 -11.69 11.25
N GLY A 102 8.07 -10.44 11.37
CA GLY A 102 9.44 -10.03 11.08
C GLY A 102 9.79 -9.98 9.58
N VAL A 103 8.82 -9.68 8.71
CA VAL A 103 9.06 -9.52 7.25
C VAL A 103 9.02 -8.06 6.82
N PRO A 104 9.81 -7.67 5.80
CA PRO A 104 9.59 -6.39 5.13
C PRO A 104 8.28 -6.40 4.33
N LEU A 105 7.67 -5.23 4.19
CA LEU A 105 6.43 -5.04 3.43
C LEU A 105 6.55 -3.77 2.58
N MET A 106 6.24 -3.89 1.29
CA MET A 106 5.87 -2.74 0.46
C MET A 106 4.35 -2.77 0.27
N LEU A 107 3.67 -1.72 0.72
CA LEU A 107 2.22 -1.56 0.60
C LEU A 107 1.91 -0.43 -0.38
N TYR A 108 1.41 -0.76 -1.56
CA TYR A 108 0.99 0.20 -2.58
C TYR A 108 -0.51 0.51 -2.45
N VAL A 109 -0.85 1.80 -2.42
CA VAL A 109 -2.20 2.30 -2.24
C VAL A 109 -2.57 3.17 -3.43
N PHE A 110 -3.70 2.83 -4.05
CA PHE A 110 -4.24 3.52 -5.22
C PHE A 110 -5.75 3.62 -5.11
N SER A 111 -6.31 4.64 -5.75
CA SER A 111 -7.75 4.87 -5.89
C SER A 111 -8.14 4.87 -7.38
N ASP A 112 -9.44 4.83 -7.66
CA ASP A 112 -10.01 4.98 -9.00
C ASP A 112 -9.96 6.42 -9.52
N GLY A 113 -9.79 7.40 -8.63
CA GLY A 113 -9.66 8.81 -8.97
C GLY A 113 -9.47 9.69 -7.74
N SER A 114 -9.75 10.97 -7.90
CA SER A 114 -9.78 11.96 -6.82
C SER A 114 -11.07 12.77 -6.92
N LEU A 115 -11.26 13.67 -5.97
CA LEU A 115 -12.51 14.38 -5.72
C LEU A 115 -12.27 15.89 -5.67
N SER A 116 -13.34 16.64 -5.86
CA SER A 116 -13.39 18.09 -5.72
C SER A 116 -14.39 18.49 -4.64
N SER A 117 -14.13 19.65 -4.05
CA SER A 117 -15.05 20.33 -3.14
C SER A 117 -15.53 21.62 -3.78
N ASN A 118 -16.79 21.99 -3.55
CA ASN A 118 -17.32 23.31 -3.92
C ASN A 118 -17.14 24.35 -2.78
N GLY A 119 -16.42 24.00 -1.71
CA GLY A 119 -16.19 24.86 -0.55
C GLY A 119 -17.24 24.74 0.56
N ALA A 120 -18.29 23.92 0.39
CA ALA A 120 -19.19 23.59 1.50
C ALA A 120 -18.41 22.86 2.60
N ILE A 121 -18.63 23.26 3.85
CA ILE A 121 -17.90 22.74 5.02
C ILE A 121 -18.82 21.83 5.83
N ASP A 122 -18.38 20.59 6.06
CA ASP A 122 -19.06 19.66 6.96
C ASP A 122 -18.55 19.87 8.40
N ASN A 123 -19.36 20.60 9.18
CA ASN A 123 -19.09 20.88 10.59
C ASN A 123 -19.59 19.79 11.55
N SER A 124 -20.09 18.66 11.04
CA SER A 124 -20.41 17.53 11.91
C SER A 124 -19.14 17.02 12.62
N PRO A 125 -19.25 16.34 13.78
CA PRO A 125 -18.10 15.78 14.48
C PRO A 125 -17.21 14.90 13.59
N ALA A 126 -17.81 14.10 12.69
CA ALA A 126 -17.11 13.25 11.75
C ALA A 126 -16.57 14.01 10.52
N GLY A 127 -17.24 15.09 10.11
CA GLY A 127 -16.79 15.97 9.03
C GLY A 127 -15.57 16.83 9.38
N ARG A 128 -15.35 17.08 10.68
CA ARG A 128 -14.15 17.75 11.23
C ARG A 128 -13.87 19.14 10.65
N GLY A 129 -14.90 19.84 10.17
CA GLY A 129 -14.77 21.18 9.59
C GLY A 129 -14.04 21.19 8.24
N LYS A 130 -14.02 20.06 7.53
CA LYS A 130 -13.37 19.93 6.22
C LYS A 130 -14.38 20.11 5.07
N GLY A 131 -13.86 20.39 3.89
CA GLY A 131 -14.67 20.55 2.67
C GLY A 131 -15.37 19.25 2.27
N GLU A 132 -16.66 19.34 1.93
CA GLU A 132 -17.44 18.24 1.37
C GLU A 132 -16.94 17.85 -0.01
N TRP A 133 -17.07 16.56 -0.37
CA TRP A 133 -16.79 16.07 -1.72
C TRP A 133 -18.05 16.12 -2.57
N VAL A 134 -17.95 16.73 -3.75
CA VAL A 134 -19.14 17.05 -4.57
C VAL A 134 -19.07 16.44 -5.96
N SER A 135 -17.87 16.20 -6.49
CA SER A 135 -17.68 15.65 -7.83
C SER A 135 -16.31 15.02 -7.95
N ASP A 136 -16.14 14.13 -8.92
CA ASP A 136 -14.85 13.60 -9.33
C ASP A 136 -13.92 14.71 -9.84
N ASN A 137 -12.62 14.46 -9.72
CA ASN A 137 -11.55 15.32 -10.19
C ASN A 137 -10.35 14.47 -10.65
N SER A 138 -10.20 14.33 -11.97
CA SER A 138 -9.10 13.55 -12.54
C SER A 138 -7.73 14.24 -12.49
N SER A 139 -7.67 15.51 -12.09
CA SER A 139 -6.43 16.28 -12.09
C SER A 139 -5.62 16.16 -10.80
N THR A 140 -6.18 15.61 -9.72
CA THR A 140 -5.58 15.67 -8.37
C THR A 140 -5.33 14.30 -7.75
N ALA A 141 -5.51 13.23 -8.53
CA ALA A 141 -5.24 11.87 -8.06
C ALA A 141 -3.76 11.67 -7.74
N ALA A 142 -3.49 11.01 -6.63
CA ALA A 142 -2.17 10.59 -6.23
C ALA A 142 -2.27 9.15 -5.69
N ALA A 143 -1.25 8.37 -6.00
CA ALA A 143 -1.03 7.07 -5.38
C ALA A 143 0.21 7.17 -4.49
N PHE A 144 0.31 6.30 -3.51
CA PHE A 144 1.48 6.25 -2.64
C PHE A 144 1.82 4.81 -2.31
N PHE A 145 3.04 4.60 -1.83
CA PHE A 145 3.39 3.34 -1.21
C PHE A 145 4.12 3.59 0.09
N MET A 146 4.02 2.62 0.99
CA MET A 146 4.68 2.62 2.28
C MET A 146 5.60 1.41 2.35
N VAL A 147 6.71 1.56 3.07
CA VAL A 147 7.70 0.51 3.27
C VAL A 147 7.88 0.28 4.75
N TYR A 148 7.60 -0.95 5.18
CA TYR A 148 8.01 -1.46 6.48
C TYR A 148 9.29 -2.28 6.30
N ASN A 149 10.29 -1.97 7.12
CA ASN A 149 11.54 -2.71 7.18
C ASN A 149 11.74 -3.22 8.62
N PRO A 150 11.84 -4.54 8.84
CA PRO A 150 11.98 -5.10 10.19
C PRO A 150 13.31 -4.74 10.86
N ASN A 151 14.32 -4.32 10.07
CA ASN A 151 15.64 -3.96 10.56
C ASN A 151 15.80 -2.48 10.92
N GLY A 152 14.74 -1.67 10.78
CA GLY A 152 14.76 -0.24 11.09
C GLY A 152 14.02 0.60 10.05
N ARG A 153 14.02 1.92 10.22
CA ARG A 153 13.35 2.84 9.28
C ARG A 153 13.99 2.72 7.89
N ALA A 154 13.17 2.48 6.86
CA ALA A 154 13.63 2.51 5.47
C ALA A 154 14.21 3.90 5.13
N ALA A 155 15.40 3.92 4.54
CA ALA A 155 16.11 5.15 4.18
C ALA A 155 15.68 5.60 2.78
N LEU A 156 15.30 6.87 2.66
CA LEU A 156 15.12 7.51 1.36
C LEU A 156 16.48 7.68 0.70
N ARG A 157 16.54 7.56 -0.63
CA ARG A 157 17.76 7.80 -1.39
C ARG A 157 18.24 9.24 -1.23
N GLY A 158 19.55 9.43 -1.26
CA GLY A 158 20.19 10.74 -1.13
C GLY A 158 21.07 10.82 0.13
N GLY A 159 22.19 11.52 -0.01
CA GLY A 159 23.14 11.77 1.06
C GLY A 159 22.76 12.97 1.95
N THR A 160 21.83 13.81 1.51
CA THR A 160 21.34 14.97 2.27
C THR A 160 19.82 14.97 2.47
N PRO A 161 19.29 15.71 3.47
CA PRO A 161 17.85 15.85 3.66
C PRO A 161 17.11 16.41 2.43
N GLU A 162 17.75 17.31 1.68
CA GLU A 162 17.18 17.90 0.47
C GLU A 162 17.06 16.88 -0.66
N GLU A 163 18.06 16.02 -0.83
CA GLU A 163 18.00 14.91 -1.78
C GLU A 163 16.92 13.90 -1.38
N GLN A 164 16.88 13.51 -0.11
CA GLN A 164 15.85 12.61 0.42
C GLN A 164 14.44 13.14 0.24
N ALA A 165 14.22 14.45 0.40
CA ALA A 165 12.91 15.07 0.16
C ALA A 165 12.44 14.92 -1.29
N MET A 166 13.35 14.96 -2.27
CA MET A 166 13.00 14.71 -3.68
C MET A 166 12.59 13.25 -3.92
N HIS A 167 13.18 12.31 -3.19
CA HIS A 167 12.83 10.89 -3.28
C HIS A 167 11.57 10.53 -2.48
N GLN A 168 11.15 11.38 -1.55
CA GLN A 168 9.91 11.21 -0.79
C GLN A 168 8.65 11.45 -1.64
N GLN A 169 8.73 12.30 -2.67
CA GLN A 169 7.61 12.61 -3.54
C GLN A 169 8.04 12.55 -5.01
N ILE A 170 7.54 11.55 -5.72
CA ILE A 170 7.83 11.38 -7.15
C ILE A 170 6.80 12.18 -7.96
N GLY A 171 7.26 13.29 -8.55
CA GLY A 171 6.40 14.27 -9.21
C GLY A 171 5.88 15.33 -8.24
N TYR A 172 4.99 16.22 -8.72
CA TYR A 172 4.46 17.30 -7.91
C TYR A 172 3.12 17.83 -8.41
N MET A 173 2.42 18.55 -7.53
CA MET A 173 1.23 19.34 -7.87
C MET A 173 1.65 20.76 -8.25
N ASP A 174 1.07 21.31 -9.31
CA ASP A 174 1.27 22.69 -9.72
C ASP A 174 0.57 23.68 -8.76
N ALA A 175 0.72 24.98 -9.04
CA ALA A 175 0.14 26.04 -8.20
C ALA A 175 -1.41 26.01 -8.18
N GLY A 176 -2.05 25.32 -9.13
CA GLY A 176 -3.49 25.07 -9.16
C GLY A 176 -3.89 23.78 -8.45
N ALA A 177 -2.97 23.16 -7.70
CA ALA A 177 -3.13 21.88 -7.02
C ALA A 177 -3.44 20.70 -7.96
N SER A 178 -3.09 20.81 -9.25
CA SER A 178 -3.22 19.72 -10.23
C SER A 178 -1.90 19.01 -10.44
N VAL A 179 -1.92 17.72 -10.75
CA VAL A 179 -0.72 16.94 -11.07
C VAL A 179 0.01 17.60 -12.25
N GLN A 180 1.29 17.94 -12.08
CA GLN A 180 2.13 18.35 -13.19
C GLN A 180 2.43 17.16 -14.09
N ARG A 181 1.68 17.06 -15.18
CA ARG A 181 1.70 15.91 -16.11
C ARG A 181 3.06 15.69 -16.80
N ALA A 182 3.89 16.72 -16.89
CA ALA A 182 5.24 16.63 -17.45
C ALA A 182 6.34 16.34 -16.41
N ALA A 183 6.00 16.24 -15.12
CA ALA A 183 6.99 16.08 -14.04
C ALA A 183 7.72 14.74 -14.13
N THR A 184 7.01 13.67 -14.50
CA THR A 184 7.56 12.33 -14.68
C THR A 184 6.83 11.62 -15.82
N PRO A 185 7.42 10.58 -16.44
CA PRO A 185 6.70 9.74 -17.40
C PRO A 185 5.42 9.11 -16.83
N ALA A 186 5.36 8.88 -15.52
CA ALA A 186 4.22 8.26 -14.84
C ALA A 186 3.06 9.23 -14.56
N ALA A 187 3.30 10.55 -14.51
CA ALA A 187 2.36 11.53 -13.96
C ALA A 187 0.98 11.58 -14.68
N ASN A 188 0.91 11.21 -15.95
CA ASN A 188 -0.34 11.16 -16.72
C ASN A 188 -0.53 9.81 -17.45
N ASN A 189 0.06 8.74 -16.92
CA ASN A 189 0.00 7.42 -17.54
C ASN A 189 0.00 6.31 -16.49
N VAL A 190 -1.16 5.69 -16.28
CA VAL A 190 -1.36 4.64 -15.26
C VAL A 190 -0.46 3.42 -15.51
N ASN A 191 -0.20 3.05 -16.77
CA ASN A 191 0.69 1.94 -17.07
C ASN A 191 2.13 2.26 -16.65
N LEU A 192 2.57 3.50 -16.86
CA LEU A 192 3.89 3.94 -16.43
C LEU A 192 3.95 4.13 -14.91
N LEU A 193 2.86 4.51 -14.25
CA LEU A 193 2.77 4.52 -12.79
C LEU A 193 3.00 3.11 -12.21
N VAL A 194 2.37 2.08 -12.77
CA VAL A 194 2.61 0.68 -12.36
C VAL A 194 4.08 0.30 -12.57
N ASN A 195 4.67 0.66 -13.70
CA ASN A 195 6.09 0.42 -13.95
C ASN A 195 6.99 1.11 -12.89
N THR A 196 6.64 2.31 -12.45
CA THR A 196 7.35 3.02 -11.37
C THR A 196 7.21 2.31 -10.02
N VAL A 197 6.05 1.74 -9.72
CA VAL A 197 5.85 0.92 -8.50
C VAL A 197 6.73 -0.33 -8.55
N VAL A 198 6.78 -1.02 -9.70
CA VAL A 198 7.65 -2.21 -9.85
C VAL A 198 9.13 -1.84 -9.78
N LEU A 199 9.54 -0.71 -10.38
CA LEU A 199 10.90 -0.18 -10.24
C LEU A 199 11.27 -0.01 -8.76
N ASN A 200 10.40 0.60 -7.96
CA ASN A 200 10.62 0.80 -6.54
C ASN A 200 10.64 -0.53 -5.75
N TYR A 201 9.79 -1.49 -6.10
CA TYR A 201 9.85 -2.83 -5.52
C TYR A 201 11.18 -3.53 -5.80
N MET A 202 11.67 -3.45 -7.04
CA MET A 202 12.99 -4.01 -7.42
C MET A 202 14.13 -3.28 -6.71
N ALA A 203 14.03 -1.96 -6.54
CA ALA A 203 15.02 -1.18 -5.81
C ALA A 203 15.12 -1.57 -4.32
N LEU A 204 14.00 -1.93 -3.69
CA LEU A 204 14.01 -2.47 -2.32
C LEU A 204 14.79 -3.79 -2.21
N HIS A 205 15.00 -4.50 -3.32
CA HIS A 205 15.80 -5.72 -3.43
C HIS A 205 17.21 -5.48 -4.00
N GLY A 206 17.55 -4.24 -4.38
CA GLY A 206 18.81 -3.92 -5.07
C GLY A 206 18.86 -4.39 -6.53
N ASP A 207 17.71 -4.72 -7.12
CA ASP A 207 17.58 -5.30 -8.46
C ASP A 207 17.21 -4.26 -9.54
N GLU A 208 17.13 -2.96 -9.22
CA GLU A 208 16.71 -1.90 -10.15
C GLU A 208 17.59 -1.79 -11.42
N GLY A 209 18.84 -2.25 -11.34
CA GLY A 209 19.74 -2.38 -12.49
C GLY A 209 19.23 -3.38 -13.54
N MET A 210 18.43 -4.36 -13.13
CA MET A 210 17.80 -5.37 -13.99
C MET A 210 16.44 -4.95 -14.53
N PHE A 211 15.91 -3.80 -14.11
CA PHE A 211 14.55 -3.37 -14.43
C PHE A 211 14.23 -3.41 -15.94
N ALA A 212 15.13 -2.89 -16.78
CA ALA A 212 14.93 -2.87 -18.23
C ALA A 212 14.96 -4.27 -18.88
N ASN A 213 15.57 -5.26 -18.22
CA ASN A 213 15.57 -6.66 -18.66
C ASN A 213 14.29 -7.37 -18.25
N VAL A 214 13.78 -7.08 -17.05
CA VAL A 214 12.55 -7.68 -16.50
C VAL A 214 11.30 -7.08 -17.16
N ILE A 215 11.30 -5.77 -17.42
CA ILE A 215 10.22 -5.06 -18.10
C ILE A 215 10.79 -4.36 -19.35
N PRO A 216 10.95 -5.08 -20.47
CA PRO A 216 11.33 -4.46 -21.74
C PRO A 216 10.29 -3.42 -22.17
N ASN A 217 10.73 -2.35 -22.85
CA ASN A 217 9.87 -1.26 -23.33
C ASN A 217 9.04 -0.57 -22.21
N HIS A 218 9.57 -0.51 -20.99
CA HIS A 218 8.90 0.06 -19.81
C HIS A 218 8.52 1.55 -19.91
N GLY A 219 9.08 2.33 -20.85
CA GLY A 219 8.68 3.73 -21.08
C GLY A 219 9.03 4.75 -19.99
N LEU A 220 9.89 4.38 -19.02
CA LEU A 220 10.32 5.25 -17.91
C LEU A 220 11.59 6.08 -18.22
N GLY A 221 12.08 6.03 -19.45
CA GLY A 221 13.31 6.72 -19.86
C GLY A 221 14.59 5.96 -19.53
N ASP A 222 15.70 6.69 -19.44
CA ASP A 222 17.03 6.13 -19.21
C ASP A 222 17.29 5.78 -17.73
N SER A 223 18.51 5.36 -17.39
CA SER A 223 18.88 5.05 -16.01
C SER A 223 18.76 6.26 -15.09
N SER A 224 19.20 7.44 -15.53
CA SER A 224 19.16 8.66 -14.73
C SER A 224 17.74 9.04 -14.33
N LEU A 225 16.78 8.92 -15.25
CA LEU A 225 15.38 9.20 -14.96
C LEU A 225 14.76 8.16 -14.01
N ARG A 226 15.15 6.89 -14.14
CA ARG A 226 14.71 5.84 -13.19
C ARG A 226 15.29 6.04 -11.80
N ASP A 227 16.54 6.46 -11.69
CA ASP A 227 17.16 6.74 -10.39
C ASP A 227 16.42 7.87 -9.67
N ALA A 228 16.04 8.93 -10.38
CA ALA A 228 15.23 10.04 -9.85
C ALA A 228 13.82 9.63 -9.40
N MET A 229 13.29 8.49 -9.87
CA MET A 229 11.98 7.96 -9.50
C MET A 229 12.06 6.80 -8.49
N THR A 230 13.25 6.52 -7.95
CA THR A 230 13.44 5.45 -6.96
C THR A 230 13.51 6.05 -5.57
N ALA A 231 12.58 5.71 -4.69
CA ALA A 231 12.40 6.40 -3.42
C ALA A 231 13.38 5.94 -2.32
N PHE A 232 13.56 4.63 -2.15
CA PHE A 232 14.28 4.06 -1.02
C PHE A 232 15.57 3.33 -1.42
N ASP A 233 16.48 3.22 -0.47
CA ASP A 233 17.60 2.27 -0.53
C ASP A 233 17.10 0.83 -0.38
N ALA A 234 17.91 -0.12 -0.81
CA ALA A 234 17.60 -1.54 -0.68
C ALA A 234 17.46 -1.96 0.80
N ILE A 235 16.44 -2.76 1.10
CA ILE A 235 16.16 -3.29 2.44
C ILE A 235 16.14 -4.82 2.49
N VAL A 236 16.08 -5.48 1.33
CA VAL A 236 16.03 -6.93 1.19
C VAL A 236 17.32 -7.42 0.55
N ALA A 237 17.96 -8.41 1.17
CA ALA A 237 19.08 -9.14 0.57
C ALA A 237 18.58 -10.49 0.04
N GLY A 238 18.28 -10.58 -1.26
CA GLY A 238 17.86 -11.82 -1.91
C GLY A 238 16.37 -12.10 -1.82
N THR A 239 15.98 -13.37 -1.58
CA THR A 239 14.58 -13.81 -1.55
C THR A 239 14.10 -14.06 -0.13
N ILE A 240 12.90 -13.57 0.19
CA ILE A 240 12.23 -13.85 1.46
C ILE A 240 11.56 -15.22 1.33
N GLY A 241 12.11 -16.22 2.01
CA GLY A 241 11.53 -17.57 2.05
C GLY A 241 10.21 -17.61 2.84
N PRO A 242 9.42 -18.70 2.72
CA PRO A 242 8.22 -18.86 3.52
C PRO A 242 8.57 -18.85 5.00
N LEU A 243 7.96 -17.93 5.75
CA LEU A 243 8.08 -17.85 7.20
C LEU A 243 7.03 -18.76 7.84
N ASN A 244 7.25 -20.06 7.76
CA ASN A 244 6.58 -20.98 8.67
C ASN A 244 7.57 -21.29 9.81
N PRO A 245 7.45 -20.62 10.97
CA PRO A 245 7.77 -21.32 12.19
C PRO A 245 6.76 -22.48 12.29
N GLY A 246 7.25 -23.69 12.59
CA GLY A 246 6.36 -24.82 12.90
C GLY A 246 5.44 -24.53 14.07
#